data_AF-A0A0A7EFH7-F1
#
_entry.id   AF-A0A0A7EFH7-F1
#
_cell.length_a   1.000
_cell.length_b   1.000
_cell.length_c   1.000
_cell.angle_alpha   90.00
_cell.angle_beta   90.00
_cell.angle_gamma   90.00
#
_symmetry.space_group_name_H-M   'P 1'
#
loop_
_entity.id
_entity.type
_entity.pdbx_description
1 polymer ?
#
loop_
_entity_poly.entity_id
_entity_poly.type
_entity_poly.pdbx_seq_one_letter_code
_entity_poly.pdbx_strand_id
1 'polypeptide(L)'
;MKRKPLLMVTFIALIAWLIWFSNQPSDNTYAQSFMAAPAPVKVLTPSLPKMHNTSQNMAVTPIKVSAPKAIYNTHVKVDIPPITPSTPRQAFNGDLDDHDAYLNYESAQDVALKTAYIQAAKEKVKLLNSWLAKGIEAELDQSQLEFAREKIRALEQLAKALEEELKKAS
;
A
#
# COMPACT_ATOMS: atom_id res chain seq x y z
N MET A 1 -0.64 19.25 -49.66
CA MET A 1 0.51 18.39 -49.27
C MET A 1 0.11 17.49 -48.10
N LYS A 2 0.41 16.19 -48.21
CA LYS A 2 -0.07 15.08 -47.37
C LYS A 2 0.75 15.01 -46.07
N ARG A 3 0.12 15.18 -44.90
CA ARG A 3 0.69 14.81 -43.59
C ARG A 3 -0.42 14.33 -42.64
N LYS A 4 -0.94 13.12 -42.85
CA LYS A 4 -1.88 12.48 -41.90
C LYS A 4 -1.75 10.94 -41.72
N PRO A 5 -0.59 10.26 -41.88
CA PRO A 5 -0.49 8.88 -41.42
C PRO A 5 0.18 8.71 -40.04
N LEU A 6 0.89 9.72 -39.52
CA LEU A 6 1.73 9.52 -38.32
C LEU A 6 0.93 9.45 -37.00
N LEU A 7 -0.22 10.14 -36.89
CA LEU A 7 -1.02 10.17 -35.65
C LEU A 7 -1.91 8.93 -35.44
N MET A 8 -2.21 8.16 -36.50
CA MET A 8 -3.07 6.98 -36.36
C MET A 8 -2.30 5.77 -35.79
N VAL A 9 -1.00 5.67 -36.06
CA VAL A 9 -0.18 4.53 -35.61
C VAL A 9 0.07 4.59 -34.10
N THR A 10 0.19 5.78 -33.52
CA THR A 10 0.38 5.94 -32.06
C THR A 10 -0.87 5.57 -31.26
N PHE A 11 -2.06 5.84 -31.79
CA PHE A 11 -3.33 5.47 -31.15
C PHE A 11 -3.52 3.95 -31.08
N ILE A 12 -3.17 3.23 -32.16
CA ILE A 12 -3.29 1.77 -32.21
C ILE A 12 -2.31 1.11 -31.24
N ALA A 13 -1.08 1.63 -31.12
CA ALA A 13 -0.10 1.14 -30.17
C ALA A 13 -0.54 1.35 -28.71
N LEU A 14 -1.20 2.47 -28.39
CA LEU A 14 -1.68 2.77 -27.04
C LEU A 14 -2.86 1.88 -26.63
N ILE A 15 -3.77 1.57 -27.58
CA ILE A 15 -4.88 0.64 -27.36
C ILE A 15 -4.36 -0.78 -27.13
N ALA A 16 -3.36 -1.22 -27.92
CA ALA A 16 -2.73 -2.52 -27.72
C ALA A 16 -2.03 -2.64 -26.36
N TRP A 17 -1.41 -1.56 -25.87
CA TRP A 17 -0.77 -1.54 -24.55
C TRP A 17 -1.79 -1.58 -23.42
N LEU A 18 -2.95 -0.91 -23.55
CA LEU A 18 -4.04 -0.96 -22.57
C LEU A 18 -4.64 -2.37 -22.44
N ILE A 19 -4.88 -3.05 -23.57
CA ILE A 19 -5.49 -4.39 -23.58
C ILE A 19 -4.56 -5.41 -22.90
N TRP A 20 -3.25 -5.30 -23.12
CA TRP A 20 -2.28 -6.18 -22.47
C TRP A 20 -2.16 -5.90 -20.96
N PHE A 21 -2.21 -4.63 -20.54
CA PHE A 21 -2.15 -4.27 -19.12
C PHE A 21 -3.40 -4.70 -18.34
N SER A 22 -4.58 -4.70 -18.97
CA SER A 22 -5.84 -5.14 -18.35
C SER A 22 -6.00 -6.66 -18.25
N ASN A 23 -5.18 -7.45 -18.94
CA ASN A 23 -5.26 -8.92 -18.93
C ASN A 23 -4.13 -9.57 -18.11
N GLN A 24 -3.76 -8.95 -16.98
CA GLN A 24 -2.96 -9.65 -15.98
C GLN A 24 -3.89 -10.52 -15.14
N PRO A 25 -3.61 -11.83 -14.98
CA PRO A 25 -4.37 -12.69 -14.08
C PRO A 25 -4.25 -12.10 -12.68
N SER A 26 -5.38 -11.65 -12.12
CA SER A 26 -5.44 -11.29 -10.73
C SER A 26 -5.38 -12.59 -9.93
N ASP A 27 -4.20 -12.92 -9.42
CA ASP A 27 -4.06 -13.98 -8.42
C ASP A 27 -4.69 -13.46 -7.12
N ASN A 28 -5.99 -13.74 -6.95
CA ASN A 28 -6.78 -13.36 -5.78
C ASN A 28 -6.42 -14.25 -4.57
N THR A 29 -5.14 -14.42 -4.27
CA THR A 29 -4.66 -15.31 -3.19
C THR A 29 -4.97 -14.75 -1.79
N TYR A 30 -5.38 -13.49 -1.68
CA TYR A 30 -5.75 -12.86 -0.41
C TYR A 30 -7.14 -13.23 0.13
N ALA A 31 -8.03 -13.79 -0.71
CA ALA A 31 -9.40 -14.11 -0.29
C ALA A 31 -9.54 -15.48 0.40
N GLN A 32 -8.49 -16.31 0.40
CA GLN A 32 -8.60 -17.72 0.82
C GLN A 32 -7.98 -18.03 2.19
N SER A 33 -7.27 -17.11 2.82
CA SER A 33 -6.54 -17.36 4.07
C SER A 33 -7.39 -17.33 5.35
N PHE A 34 -8.68 -16.95 5.29
CA PHE A 34 -9.50 -16.76 6.49
C PHE A 34 -10.65 -17.77 6.67
N MET A 35 -10.81 -18.77 5.80
CA MET A 35 -11.93 -19.73 5.88
C MET A 35 -11.54 -21.21 5.99
N ALA A 36 -10.26 -21.53 6.19
CA ALA A 36 -9.86 -22.90 6.51
C ALA A 36 -9.92 -23.12 8.04
N ALA A 37 -10.84 -23.98 8.48
CA ALA A 37 -10.89 -24.49 9.85
C ALA A 37 -9.55 -25.15 10.21
N PRO A 38 -8.98 -24.88 11.41
CA PRO A 38 -7.69 -25.48 11.78
C PRO A 38 -7.87 -26.99 12.04
N ALA A 39 -7.17 -27.81 11.25
CA ALA A 39 -7.00 -29.22 11.52
C ALA A 39 -6.25 -29.42 12.85
N PRO A 40 -6.52 -30.49 13.63
CA PRO A 40 -5.95 -30.68 14.96
C PRO A 40 -4.42 -30.82 14.88
N VAL A 41 -3.73 -29.85 15.48
CA VAL A 41 -2.27 -29.82 15.63
C VAL A 41 -1.87 -30.91 16.63
N LYS A 42 -1.01 -31.85 16.19
CA LYS A 42 -0.29 -32.74 17.12
C LYS A 42 0.66 -31.89 17.95
N VAL A 43 0.38 -31.79 19.24
CA VAL A 43 1.21 -31.14 20.25
C VAL A 43 2.51 -31.93 20.42
N LEU A 44 3.64 -31.28 20.15
CA LEU A 44 4.97 -31.63 20.69
C LEU A 44 5.70 -30.31 20.96
N THR A 45 5.94 -29.99 22.22
CA THR A 45 6.84 -28.95 22.71
C THR A 45 7.81 -29.59 23.72
N PRO A 46 9.00 -29.02 24.04
CA PRO A 46 9.74 -27.91 23.40
C PRO A 46 11.26 -28.18 23.21
N SER A 47 11.97 -27.41 22.37
CA SER A 47 13.40 -27.14 22.62
C SER A 47 13.82 -25.76 22.10
N LEU A 48 14.47 -24.98 22.98
CA LEU A 48 15.02 -23.64 22.74
C LEU A 48 16.17 -23.69 21.71
N PRO A 49 16.21 -22.80 20.70
CA PRO A 49 17.47 -22.48 20.04
C PRO A 49 18.26 -21.45 20.88
N LYS A 50 19.41 -21.89 21.39
CA LYS A 50 20.46 -21.05 21.98
C LYS A 50 20.96 -20.00 20.98
N MET A 51 21.08 -18.76 21.44
CA MET A 51 21.90 -17.73 20.80
C MET A 51 23.35 -18.22 20.64
N HIS A 52 23.87 -18.21 19.42
CA HIS A 52 25.29 -18.35 19.15
C HIS A 52 25.87 -16.96 18.89
N ASN A 53 26.47 -16.37 19.92
CA ASN A 53 27.31 -15.19 19.78
C ASN A 53 28.74 -15.67 19.50
N THR A 54 29.20 -15.55 18.25
CA THR A 54 30.62 -15.74 17.94
C THR A 54 31.31 -14.39 17.95
N SER A 55 31.94 -14.11 19.09
CA SER A 55 33.04 -13.16 19.17
C SER A 55 34.23 -13.74 18.40
N GLN A 56 34.58 -13.15 17.25
CA GLN A 56 35.86 -13.40 16.60
C GLN A 56 36.78 -12.20 16.84
N ASN A 57 37.54 -12.27 17.93
CA ASN A 57 38.80 -11.55 18.07
C ASN A 57 39.82 -12.24 17.14
N MET A 58 40.10 -11.64 15.99
CA MET A 58 41.31 -11.94 15.23
C MET A 58 42.10 -10.66 15.04
N ALA A 59 43.37 -10.70 15.45
CA ALA A 59 44.30 -9.60 15.38
C ALA A 59 44.48 -9.14 13.91
N VAL A 60 44.25 -7.86 13.66
CA VAL A 60 44.40 -7.25 12.32
C VAL A 60 45.87 -6.89 12.10
N THR A 61 46.59 -7.68 11.31
CA THR A 61 47.78 -7.19 10.60
C THR A 61 47.31 -6.21 9.51
N PRO A 62 47.81 -4.97 9.45
CA PRO A 62 47.37 -4.02 8.44
C PRO A 62 47.92 -4.41 7.07
N ILE A 63 47.05 -4.94 6.21
CA ILE A 63 47.33 -5.08 4.78
C ILE A 63 47.30 -3.68 4.17
N LYS A 64 48.45 -3.21 3.68
CA LYS A 64 48.54 -1.95 2.92
C LYS A 64 47.98 -2.18 1.52
N VAL A 65 46.66 -2.14 1.39
CA VAL A 65 45.98 -2.13 0.08
C VAL A 65 46.06 -0.73 -0.51
N SER A 66 46.91 -0.56 -1.52
CA SER A 66 46.85 0.61 -2.39
C SER A 66 45.58 0.49 -3.25
N ALA A 67 44.61 1.37 -3.03
CA ALA A 67 43.39 1.39 -3.81
C ALA A 67 43.70 1.64 -5.30
N PRO A 68 43.14 0.86 -6.25
CA PRO A 68 43.20 1.22 -7.65
C PRO A 68 42.39 2.50 -7.87
N LYS A 69 42.99 3.51 -8.50
CA LYS A 69 42.27 4.72 -8.91
C LYS A 69 41.20 4.31 -9.92
N ALA A 70 39.94 4.38 -9.49
CA ALA A 70 38.81 4.22 -10.38
C ALA A 70 38.69 5.46 -11.27
N ILE A 71 39.02 5.31 -12.55
CA ILE A 71 38.67 6.28 -13.58
C ILE A 71 37.23 5.94 -14.01
N TYR A 72 36.25 6.55 -13.35
CA TYR A 72 34.92 6.75 -13.91
C TYR A 72 34.46 8.18 -13.61
N ASN A 73 34.60 9.05 -14.60
CA ASN A 73 33.93 10.34 -14.58
C ASN A 73 32.54 10.15 -15.15
N THR A 74 31.62 9.63 -14.35
CA THR A 74 30.19 9.72 -14.65
C THR A 74 29.45 10.13 -13.37
N HIS A 75 29.56 11.41 -13.03
CA HIS A 75 28.63 12.04 -12.10
C HIS A 75 27.25 12.14 -12.78
N VAL A 76 26.51 11.02 -12.85
CA VAL A 76 25.06 11.14 -12.98
C VAL A 76 24.56 11.55 -11.61
N LYS A 77 24.19 12.82 -11.44
CA LYS A 77 23.53 13.31 -10.23
C LYS A 77 22.14 12.68 -10.19
N VAL A 78 22.04 11.51 -9.56
CA VAL A 78 20.74 10.87 -9.29
C VAL A 78 20.03 11.77 -8.29
N ASP A 79 19.01 12.49 -8.77
CA ASP A 79 18.20 13.37 -7.94
C ASP A 79 17.20 12.51 -7.16
N ILE A 80 17.61 12.11 -5.95
CA ILE A 80 16.74 11.39 -5.02
C ILE A 80 15.96 12.47 -4.25
N PRO A 81 14.62 12.54 -4.38
CA PRO A 81 13.84 13.49 -3.58
C PRO A 81 14.03 13.18 -2.09
N PRO A 82 14.07 14.19 -1.22
CA PRO A 82 14.21 13.98 0.21
C PRO A 82 13.02 13.16 0.74
N ILE A 83 13.31 12.07 1.45
CA ILE A 83 12.28 11.26 2.12
C ILE A 83 11.80 12.05 3.34
N THR A 84 10.59 12.60 3.28
CA THR A 84 9.94 13.18 4.46
C THR A 84 9.62 12.06 5.45
N PRO A 85 10.07 12.13 6.71
CA PRO A 85 9.71 11.12 7.71
C PRO A 85 8.20 11.14 7.93
N SER A 86 7.57 9.97 7.87
CA SER A 86 6.18 9.81 8.26
C SER A 86 6.03 10.10 9.76
N THR A 87 4.93 10.73 10.16
CA THR A 87 4.59 10.89 11.58
C THR A 87 4.56 9.50 12.23
N PRO A 88 5.39 9.23 13.25
CA PRO A 88 5.42 7.93 13.89
C PRO A 88 4.06 7.63 14.52
N ARG A 89 3.53 6.43 14.28
CA ARG A 89 2.34 5.93 14.95
C ARG A 89 2.65 5.88 16.45
N GLN A 90 1.72 6.37 17.27
CA GLN A 90 1.83 6.31 18.72
C GLN A 90 1.92 4.85 19.13
N ALA A 91 2.92 4.47 19.93
CA ALA A 91 3.07 3.13 20.47
C ALA A 91 2.34 3.00 21.81
N PHE A 92 2.01 1.77 22.21
CA PHE A 92 1.53 1.50 23.56
C PHE A 92 2.63 1.82 24.57
N ASN A 93 2.31 2.61 25.60
CA ASN A 93 3.23 3.01 26.66
C ASN A 93 2.77 2.57 28.07
N GLY A 94 1.77 1.68 28.13
CA GLY A 94 1.31 1.11 29.40
C GLY A 94 2.16 -0.07 29.85
N ASP A 95 1.75 -0.69 30.95
CA ASP A 95 2.37 -1.93 31.43
C ASP A 95 2.05 -3.08 30.46
N LEU A 96 3.07 -3.85 30.08
CA LEU A 96 2.93 -4.99 29.16
C LEU A 96 2.33 -6.21 29.85
N ASP A 97 2.37 -6.26 31.18
CA ASP A 97 1.74 -7.32 31.97
C ASP A 97 0.24 -7.05 32.19
N ASP A 98 -0.23 -5.82 31.94
CA ASP A 98 -1.65 -5.45 31.99
C ASP A 98 -2.32 -5.71 30.63
N HIS A 99 -2.86 -6.92 30.50
CA HIS A 99 -3.55 -7.36 29.29
C HIS A 99 -4.75 -6.48 28.92
N ASP A 100 -5.53 -6.05 29.92
CA ASP A 100 -6.74 -5.27 29.69
C ASP A 100 -6.39 -3.86 29.20
N ALA A 101 -5.33 -3.26 29.73
CA ALA A 101 -4.80 -1.99 29.22
C ALA A 101 -4.35 -2.09 27.76
N TYR A 102 -3.71 -3.19 27.38
CA TYR A 102 -3.31 -3.41 25.99
C TYR A 102 -4.51 -3.59 25.05
N LEU A 103 -5.52 -4.37 25.43
CA LEU A 103 -6.75 -4.56 24.64
C LEU A 103 -7.51 -3.25 24.42
N ASN A 104 -7.58 -2.41 25.46
CA ASN A 104 -8.22 -1.10 25.35
C ASN A 104 -7.45 -0.16 24.41
N TYR A 105 -6.12 -0.22 24.44
CA TYR A 105 -5.31 0.52 23.50
C TYR A 105 -5.52 0.05 22.05
N GLU A 106 -5.55 -1.27 21.81
CA GLU A 106 -5.76 -1.83 20.47
C GLU A 106 -7.13 -1.44 19.90
N SER A 107 -8.18 -1.56 20.71
CA SER A 107 -9.54 -1.15 20.29
C SER A 107 -9.61 0.35 19.99
N ALA A 108 -8.96 1.20 20.78
CA ALA A 108 -8.87 2.63 20.51
C ALA A 108 -8.13 2.93 19.18
N GLN A 109 -7.06 2.19 18.87
CA GLN A 109 -6.34 2.32 17.60
C GLN A 109 -7.21 1.91 16.39
N ASP A 110 -7.99 0.84 16.53
CA ASP A 110 -8.92 0.40 15.47
C ASP A 110 -9.99 1.47 15.21
N VAL A 111 -10.60 2.01 16.27
CA VAL A 111 -11.59 3.08 16.17
C VAL A 111 -11.00 4.33 15.50
N ALA A 112 -9.80 4.73 15.91
CA ALA A 112 -9.10 5.87 15.33
C ALA A 112 -8.80 5.66 13.84
N LEU A 113 -8.36 4.46 13.45
CA LEU A 113 -8.06 4.11 12.07
C LEU A 113 -9.32 4.15 11.20
N LYS A 114 -10.41 3.52 11.65
CA LYS A 114 -11.71 3.53 10.94
C LYS A 114 -12.23 4.95 10.76
N THR A 115 -12.15 5.76 11.80
CA THR A 115 -12.59 7.17 11.78
C THR A 115 -11.77 8.00 10.79
N ALA A 116 -10.44 7.85 10.81
CA ALA A 116 -9.54 8.53 9.87
C ALA A 116 -9.83 8.12 8.42
N TYR A 117 -10.07 6.83 8.17
CA TYR A 117 -10.45 6.33 6.86
C TYR A 117 -11.77 6.96 6.38
N ILE A 118 -12.82 6.94 7.21
CA ILE A 118 -14.14 7.50 6.87
C ILE A 118 -14.00 8.97 6.49
N GLN A 119 -13.24 9.75 7.26
CA GLN A 119 -13.04 11.17 6.99
C GLN A 119 -12.31 11.39 5.65
N ALA A 120 -11.20 10.68 5.42
CA ALA A 120 -10.45 10.76 4.18
C ALA A 120 -11.30 10.32 2.97
N ALA A 121 -12.12 9.27 3.12
CA ALA A 121 -13.02 8.79 2.09
C ALA A 121 -14.08 9.85 1.73
N LYS A 122 -14.70 10.51 2.72
CA LYS A 122 -15.67 11.59 2.48
C LYS A 122 -15.06 12.75 1.70
N GLU A 123 -13.86 13.17 2.07
CA GLU A 123 -13.14 14.24 1.36
C GLU A 123 -12.81 13.82 -0.08
N LYS A 124 -12.37 12.58 -0.28
CA LYS A 124 -12.05 12.03 -1.60
C LYS A 124 -13.29 11.92 -2.48
N VAL A 125 -14.41 11.44 -1.94
CA VAL A 125 -15.70 11.35 -2.65
C VAL A 125 -16.16 12.73 -3.12
N LYS A 126 -16.05 13.75 -2.26
CA LYS A 126 -16.36 15.14 -2.64
C LYS A 126 -15.53 15.61 -3.83
N LEU A 127 -14.22 15.35 -3.80
CA LEU A 127 -13.31 15.69 -4.90
C LEU A 127 -13.67 14.93 -6.19
N LEU A 128 -13.88 13.61 -6.10
CA LEU A 128 -14.23 12.77 -7.25
C LEU A 128 -15.55 13.18 -7.89
N ASN A 129 -16.56 13.55 -7.09
CA ASN A 129 -17.82 14.08 -7.61
C ASN A 129 -17.62 15.40 -8.36
N SER A 130 -16.71 16.27 -7.92
CA SER A 130 -16.36 17.49 -8.66
C SER A 130 -15.70 17.18 -10.02
N TRP A 131 -14.91 16.11 -10.11
CA TRP A 131 -14.30 15.68 -11.37
C TRP A 131 -15.30 14.98 -12.28
N LEU A 132 -16.23 14.22 -11.71
CA LEU A 132 -17.32 13.60 -12.45
C LEU A 132 -18.19 14.66 -13.11
N ALA A 133 -18.54 15.74 -12.40
CA ALA A 133 -19.27 16.87 -12.96
C ALA A 133 -18.54 17.50 -14.17
N LYS A 134 -17.23 17.74 -14.02
CA LYS A 134 -16.38 18.23 -15.13
C LYS A 134 -16.31 17.25 -16.30
N GLY A 135 -16.29 15.94 -16.02
CA GLY A 135 -16.33 14.90 -17.05
C GLY A 135 -17.64 14.88 -17.82
N ILE A 136 -18.76 15.15 -17.15
CA ILE A 136 -20.07 15.29 -17.79
C ILE A 136 -20.11 16.52 -18.69
N GLU A 137 -19.62 17.67 -18.21
CA GLU A 137 -19.53 18.91 -19.01
C GLU A 137 -18.61 18.75 -20.23
N ALA A 138 -17.57 17.93 -20.11
CA ALA A 138 -16.65 17.62 -21.20
C ALA A 138 -17.15 16.52 -22.16
N GLU A 139 -18.40 16.07 -22.03
CA GLU A 139 -19.01 15.02 -22.85
C GLU A 139 -18.16 13.73 -22.90
N LEU A 140 -17.60 13.34 -21.74
CA LEU A 140 -16.81 12.12 -21.63
C LEU A 140 -17.66 10.89 -21.94
N ASP A 141 -17.03 9.83 -22.46
CA ASP A 141 -17.71 8.60 -22.82
C ASP A 141 -18.51 8.01 -21.64
N GLN A 142 -19.73 7.55 -21.93
CA GLN A 142 -20.66 7.09 -20.90
C GLN A 142 -20.07 5.92 -20.09
N SER A 143 -19.28 5.03 -20.69
CA SER A 143 -18.66 3.91 -19.96
C SER A 143 -17.69 4.41 -18.89
N GLN A 144 -16.98 5.50 -19.15
CA GLN A 144 -16.05 6.12 -18.20
C GLN A 144 -16.80 6.83 -17.08
N LEU A 145 -17.92 7.49 -17.40
CA LEU A 145 -18.79 8.10 -16.41
C LEU A 145 -19.42 7.05 -15.48
N GLU A 146 -19.91 5.93 -16.02
CA GLU A 146 -20.43 4.82 -15.20
C GLU A 146 -19.35 4.18 -14.34
N PHE A 147 -18.17 3.94 -14.91
CA PHE A 147 -17.04 3.42 -14.14
C PHE A 147 -16.70 4.33 -12.96
N ALA A 148 -16.66 5.64 -13.18
CA ALA A 148 -16.39 6.61 -12.12
C ALA A 148 -17.49 6.59 -11.04
N ARG A 149 -18.77 6.56 -11.44
CA ARG A 149 -19.91 6.46 -10.51
C ARG A 149 -19.82 5.21 -9.63
N GLU A 150 -19.50 4.07 -10.23
CA GLU A 150 -19.38 2.81 -9.51
C GLU A 150 -18.23 2.84 -8.49
N LYS A 151 -17.08 3.43 -8.85
CA LYS A 151 -15.96 3.59 -7.92
C LYS A 151 -16.29 4.54 -6.77
N ILE A 152 -17.01 5.63 -7.04
CA ILE A 152 -17.46 6.55 -5.99
C ILE A 152 -18.43 5.83 -5.05
N ARG A 153 -19.41 5.10 -5.59
CA ARG A 153 -20.36 4.30 -4.80
C ARG A 153 -19.67 3.28 -3.91
N ALA A 154 -18.67 2.57 -4.42
CA ALA A 154 -17.93 1.58 -3.64
C ALA A 154 -17.20 2.22 -2.44
N LEU A 155 -16.61 3.40 -2.62
CA LEU A 155 -15.97 4.14 -1.54
C LEU A 155 -16.98 4.60 -0.48
N GLU A 156 -18.15 5.07 -0.91
CA GLU A 156 -19.25 5.48 -0.01
C GLU A 156 -19.81 4.30 0.79
N GLN A 157 -20.00 3.15 0.14
CA GLN A 157 -20.48 1.93 0.78
C GLN A 157 -19.51 1.45 1.87
N LEU A 158 -18.22 1.43 1.57
CA LEU A 158 -17.21 1.03 2.56
C LEU A 158 -17.15 2.02 3.73
N ALA A 159 -17.17 3.33 3.46
CA ALA A 159 -17.22 4.33 4.53
C ALA A 159 -18.46 4.15 5.42
N LYS A 160 -19.62 3.89 4.82
CA LYS A 160 -20.87 3.65 5.55
C LYS A 160 -20.82 2.36 6.39
N ALA A 161 -20.26 1.28 5.85
CA ALA A 161 -20.10 0.03 6.59
C ALA A 161 -19.22 0.24 7.84
N LEU A 162 -18.12 0.98 7.71
CA LEU A 162 -17.26 1.31 8.84
C LEU A 162 -17.96 2.21 9.87
N GLU A 163 -18.82 3.14 9.44
CA GLU A 163 -19.65 3.94 10.36
C GLU A 163 -20.64 3.07 11.14
N GLU A 164 -21.24 2.06 10.50
CA GLU A 164 -22.15 1.12 11.16
C GLU A 164 -21.42 0.23 12.16
N GLU A 165 -20.21 -0.24 11.82
CA GLU A 165 -19.34 -0.98 12.75
C GLU A 165 -19.00 -0.14 13.99
N LEU A 166 -18.61 1.13 13.81
CA LEU A 166 -18.29 2.03 14.92
C LEU A 166 -19.49 2.28 15.84
N LYS A 167 -20.70 2.42 15.27
CA LYS A 167 -21.94 2.57 16.05
C LYS A 167 -22.33 1.31 16.82
N LYS A 168 -21.93 0.13 16.35
CA LYS A 168 -22.18 -1.13 17.04
C LYS A 168 -21.15 -1.36 18.16
N ALA A 169 -19.96 -0.79 18.02
CA ALA A 169 -18.87 -0.90 18.99
C ALA A 169 -18.96 0.14 20.14
N SER A 170 -19.81 1.17 20.00
CA SER A 170 -20.12 2.17 21.03
C SER A 170 -21.29 1.77 21.91
#